data_AF-A0A939AUS6-F1
#
_entry.id   AF-A0A939AUS6-F1
#
_cell.length_a   1.000
_cell.length_b   1.000
_cell.length_c   1.000
_cell.angle_alpha   90.00
_cell.angle_beta   90.00
_cell.angle_gamma   90.00
#
_symmetry.space_group_name_H-M   'P 1'
#
loop_
_entity.id
_entity.type
_entity.pdbx_description
1 polymer ?
#
loop_
_entity_poly.entity_id
_entity_poly.type
_entity_poly.pdbx_seq_one_letter_code
_entity_poly.pdbx_strand_id
1 'polypeptide(L)' 'MATLAQMDRLVGRAMFDGEFRARLLKNPESAAKTLRIKLTAGQLERLAGLDADVLERLGAEFEGLVDQQTDQSFSFW' A
#
# COMPACT_ATOMS: atom_id res chain seq x y z
N MET A 1 -5.89 -18.98 2.99
CA MET A 1 -4.98 -18.43 1.97
C MET A 1 -5.58 -17.13 1.47
N ALA A 2 -4.77 -16.09 1.29
CA ALA A 2 -5.25 -14.85 0.69
C ALA A 2 -5.40 -15.03 -0.83
N THR A 3 -6.46 -14.50 -1.43
CA THR A 3 -6.64 -14.49 -2.88
C THR A 3 -5.82 -13.37 -3.52
N LEU A 4 -5.60 -13.41 -4.85
CA LEU A 4 -4.91 -12.34 -5.57
C LEU A 4 -5.55 -10.96 -5.33
N ALA A 5 -6.88 -10.88 -5.41
CA ALA A 5 -7.62 -9.65 -5.13
C ALA A 5 -7.44 -9.12 -3.68
N GLN A 6 -7.17 -10.01 -2.71
CA GLN A 6 -6.85 -9.61 -1.34
C GLN A 6 -5.43 -9.08 -1.21
N MET A 7 -4.48 -9.66 -1.96
CA MET A 7 -3.11 -9.16 -2.05
C MET A 7 -3.07 -7.78 -2.71
N ASP A 8 -3.82 -7.58 -3.80
CA ASP A 8 -3.90 -6.29 -4.49
C ASP A 8 -4.50 -5.20 -3.59
N ARG A 9 -5.48 -5.53 -2.76
CA ARG A 9 -6.01 -4.59 -1.74
C ARG A 9 -4.99 -4.22 -0.68
N LEU A 10 -4.15 -5.17 -0.25
CA LEU A 10 -3.09 -4.91 0.72
C LEU A 10 -2.05 -3.95 0.15
N VAL A 11 -1.58 -4.23 -1.06
CA VAL A 11 -0.59 -3.39 -1.76
C VAL A 11 -1.19 -2.03 -2.10
N GLY A 12 -2.39 -1.99 -2.68
CA GLY A 12 -3.07 -0.75 -3.02
C GLY A 12 -3.27 0.14 -1.78
N ARG A 13 -3.66 -0.44 -0.64
CA ARG A 13 -3.74 0.35 0.60
C ARG A 13 -2.38 0.84 1.08
N ALA A 14 -1.33 0.02 1.02
CA ALA A 14 0.02 0.44 1.37
C ALA A 14 0.58 1.54 0.46
N MET A 15 0.06 1.71 -0.77
CA MET A 15 0.44 2.82 -1.64
C MET A 15 -0.14 4.17 -1.18
N PHE A 16 -1.36 4.19 -0.61
CA PHE A 16 -2.05 5.42 -0.20
C PHE A 16 -2.02 5.68 1.31
N ASP A 17 -1.60 4.71 2.12
CA ASP A 17 -1.58 4.77 3.57
C ASP A 17 -0.15 4.46 4.05
N GLY A 18 0.66 5.52 4.18
CA GLY A 18 2.07 5.41 4.55
C GLY A 18 2.29 4.77 5.93
N GLU A 19 1.34 4.97 6.86
CA GLU A 19 1.36 4.29 8.17
C GLU A 19 1.11 2.79 8.01
N PHE A 20 0.12 2.43 7.18
CA PHE A 20 -0.16 1.04 6.85
C PHE A 20 1.02 0.38 6.14
N ARG A 21 1.71 1.09 5.23
CA ARG A 21 2.93 0.62 4.57
C ARG A 21 4.02 0.28 5.59
N ALA A 22 4.32 1.20 6.50
CA ALA A 22 5.31 0.96 7.55
C ALA A 22 4.94 -0.26 8.41
N ARG A 23 3.65 -0.44 8.71
CA ARG A 23 3.14 -1.58 9.47
C ARG A 23 3.18 -2.89 8.68
N LEU A 24 2.90 -2.85 7.37
CA LEU A 24 2.97 -3.99 6.45
C LEU A 24 4.42 -4.47 6.28
N LEU A 25 5.37 -3.54 6.17
CA LEU A 25 6.81 -3.87 6.07
C LEU A 25 7.36 -4.43 7.39
N LYS A 26 6.97 -3.86 8.53
CA LYS A 26 7.43 -4.30 9.85
C LYS A 26 6.78 -5.60 10.31
N ASN A 27 5.50 -5.79 10.03
CA ASN A 27 4.73 -6.97 10.41
C ASN A 27 3.56 -7.22 9.43
N PRO A 28 3.81 -7.89 8.30
CA PRO A 28 2.80 -8.07 7.27
C PRO A 28 1.60 -8.90 7.72
N GLU A 29 1.79 -9.81 8.68
CA GLU A 29 0.71 -10.61 9.26
C GLU A 29 -0.27 -9.75 10.07
N SER A 30 0.26 -8.80 10.85
CA SER A 30 -0.58 -7.86 11.61
C SER A 30 -1.33 -6.89 10.71
N ALA A 31 -0.68 -6.38 9.66
CA ALA A 31 -1.31 -5.52 8.68
C ALA A 31 -2.43 -6.25 7.89
N ALA A 32 -2.22 -7.53 7.56
CA ALA A 32 -3.24 -8.35 6.91
C ALA A 32 -4.44 -8.64 7.84
N LYS A 33 -4.22 -8.82 9.14
CA LYS A 33 -5.28 -9.00 10.13
C LYS A 33 -6.24 -7.79 10.20
N THR A 34 -5.73 -6.57 10.02
CA THR A 34 -6.59 -5.36 9.95
C THR A 34 -7.62 -5.43 8.83
N LEU A 35 -7.30 -6.12 7.73
CA LEU A 35 -8.22 -6.34 6.61
C LEU A 35 -8.91 -7.71 6.67
N ARG A 36 -8.78 -8.45 7.78
CA ARG A 36 -9.26 -9.83 7.96
C ARG A 36 -8.74 -10.80 6.90
N ILE A 37 -7.54 -10.55 6.37
CA ILE A 37 -6.88 -11.39 5.37
C ILE A 37 -5.91 -12.34 6.08
N LYS A 38 -5.99 -13.63 5.75
CA LYS A 38 -5.04 -14.64 6.25
C LYS A 38 -3.98 -14.92 5.19
N LEU A 39 -2.78 -14.40 5.42
CA LEU A 39 -1.59 -14.70 4.61
C LEU A 39 -1.02 -16.07 4.96
N THR A 40 -0.48 -16.77 3.97
CA THR A 40 0.36 -17.96 4.20
C THR A 40 1.84 -17.60 4.29
N ALA A 41 2.66 -18.53 4.78
CA ALA A 41 4.12 -18.36 4.87
C ALA A 41 4.74 -17.90 3.54
N GLY A 42 4.41 -18.56 2.42
CA GLY A 42 4.93 -18.14 1.10
C GLY A 42 4.39 -16.80 0.59
N GLN A 43 3.24 -16.32 1.10
CA GLN A 43 2.74 -14.97 0.80
C GLN A 43 3.43 -13.91 1.66
N LEU A 44 3.78 -14.24 2.90
CA LEU A 44 4.58 -13.39 3.77
C LEU A 44 5.99 -13.22 3.21
N GLU A 45 6.62 -14.29 2.69
CA GLU A 45 7.93 -14.19 2.05
C GLU A 45 7.90 -13.31 0.80
N ARG A 46 6.84 -13.40 -0.02
CA ARG A 46 6.66 -12.49 -1.17
C ARG A 46 6.46 -11.03 -0.77
N LEU A 47 5.76 -10.78 0.34
CA LEU A 47 5.57 -9.43 0.88
C LEU A 47 6.82 -8.90 1.57
N ALA A 48 7.63 -9.76 2.19
CA ALA A 48 8.91 -9.40 2.77
C ALA A 48 9.98 -9.14 1.69
N GLY A 49 9.87 -9.81 0.54
CA GLY A 49 10.72 -9.59 -0.62
C GLY A 49 10.28 -8.42 -1.52
N LEU A 50 9.14 -7.78 -1.21
CA LEU A 50 8.77 -6.50 -1.83
C LEU A 50 9.63 -5.41 -1.19
N ASP A 51 10.67 -5.00 -1.91
CA ASP A 51 11.58 -3.94 -1.47
C ASP A 51 10.78 -2.70 -1.05
N ALA A 52 11.02 -2.27 0.20
CA ALA A 52 10.41 -1.07 0.78
C ALA A 52 10.63 0.15 -0.11
N ASP A 53 11.80 0.23 -0.74
CA ASP A 53 12.17 1.26 -1.71
C ASP A 53 11.23 1.33 -2.93
N VAL A 54 10.76 0.19 -3.43
CA VAL A 54 9.86 0.16 -4.60
C VAL A 54 8.47 0.67 -4.21
N LEU A 55 7.96 0.25 -3.05
CA LEU A 55 6.67 0.71 -2.52
C LEU A 55 6.71 2.18 -2.08
N GLU A 56 7.86 2.66 -1.60
CA GLU A 56 8.06 4.05 -1.25
C GLU A 56 8.13 4.95 -2.48
N ARG A 57 8.90 4.58 -3.51
CA ARG A 57 8.98 5.31 -4.77
C ARG A 57 7.62 5.39 -5.47
N LEU A 58 6.90 4.26 -5.56
CA LEU A 58 5.56 4.23 -6.15
C LEU A 58 4.55 5.04 -5.33
N GLY A 59 4.59 4.97 -4.00
CA GLY A 59 3.70 5.77 -3.16
C GLY A 59 3.96 7.27 -3.29
N ALA A 60 5.23 7.70 -3.26
CA ALA A 60 5.61 9.10 -3.42
C ALA A 60 5.26 9.65 -4.80
N GLU A 61 5.39 8.85 -5.85
CA GLU A 61 5.02 9.23 -7.22
C GLU A 61 3.50 9.43 -7.37
N PHE A 62 2.68 8.62 -6.69
CA PHE A 62 1.23 8.79 -6.66
C PHE A 62 0.77 9.94 -5.76
N GLU A 63 1.39 10.14 -4.59
CA GLU A 63 1.06 11.23 -3.67
C GLU A 63 1.36 12.61 -4.31
N GLY A 64 2.47 12.72 -5.06
CA GLY A 64 2.79 13.93 -5.82
C GLY A 64 1.81 14.23 -6.98
N LEU A 65 1.12 13.22 -7.52
CA LEU A 65 0.09 13.41 -8.54
C LEU A 65 -1.28 13.83 -7.94
N VAL A 66 -1.60 13.36 -6.73
CA VAL A 66 -2.84 13.73 -6.04
C VAL A 66 -2.82 15.21 -5.62
N ASP A 67 -1.66 15.73 -5.23
CA ASP A 67 -1.51 17.14 -4.86
C ASP A 67 -1.69 18.07 -6.08
N GLN A 68 -1.27 17.66 -7.29
CA GLN A 68 -1.41 18.46 -8.50
C GLN A 68 -2.85 18.59 -9.03
N GLN A 69 -3.74 17.62 -8.76
CA GLN A 69 -5.14 17.72 -9.21
C GLN A 69 -6.02 18.55 -8.28
N THR A 70 -5.63 18.74 -7.02
CA THR A 70 -6.44 19.50 -6.06
C THR A 70 -6.30 21.02 -6.27
N ASP A 71 -5.22 21.47 -6.92
CA ASP A 71 -4.96 22.89 -7.14
C ASP A 71 -5.67 23.47 -8.39
N GLN A 72 -6.10 22.64 -9.36
CA GLN A 72 -6.70 23.14 -10.61
C GLN A 72 -8.23 23.38 -10.56
N SER A 73 -8.89 23.16 -9.43
CA SER A 73 -10.36 23.32 -9.32
C SER A 73 -10.83 24.68 -8.78
N PHE A 74 -9.94 25.61 -8.46
CA PHE A 74 -10.33 26.94 -7.92
C PHE A 74 -9.72 28.10 -8.71
N SER A 75 -10.13 28.24 -9.98
CA SER A 75 -10.05 29.51 -10.70
C SER A 75 -11.15 29.57 -11.76
N PHE A 76 -12.37 29.83 -11.33
CA PHE A 76 -13.39 30.45 -12.18
C PHE A 76 -13.93 31.67 -11.45
N TRP A 77 -13.47 32.83 -11.90
CA TRP A 77 -14.11 34.14 -11.73
C TRP A 77 -15.48 34.14 -12.41
#